data_AF-A0A5C7ZW71-F1
#
_entry.id   AF-A0A5C7ZW71-F1
#
_cell.length_a   1.000
_cell.length_b   1.000
_cell.length_c   1.000
_cell.angle_alpha   90.00
_cell.angle_beta   90.00
_cell.angle_gamma   90.00
#
_symmetry.space_group_name_H-M   'P 1'
#
loop_
_entity.id
_entity.type
_entity.pdbx_description
1 polymer ?
#
loop_
_entity_poly.entity_id
_entity_poly.type
_entity_poly.pdbx_seq_one_letter_code
_entity_poly.pdbx_strand_id
1 'polypeptide(L)'
;MFKGLQRNDTPLRHRPIPGRGHQQRAVEASPRDQSWPGTLMALGIFVSLISFWAVGGRTLIRYAELFRWFALFAFVGNLLPYARSGLRLGMERLEWFLFNLLAVGPLVLSLLLWLNLIFHGPERFVITPYAGGIMELRTYWMEQEELPASQALGTPLEALLAAPPPGLVGGHVIGTAQGVLGYEVITTYQRLGASVE
;
A
#
# COMPACT_ATOMS: atom_id res chain seq x y z
N MET A 1 56.87 42.99 70.67
CA MET A 1 55.59 42.35 71.01
C MET A 1 54.64 42.54 69.83
N PHE A 2 54.30 41.41 69.22
CA PHE A 2 53.48 41.09 68.04
C PHE A 2 52.85 42.17 67.13
N LYS A 3 53.35 42.18 65.89
CA LYS A 3 52.64 42.51 64.64
C LYS A 3 51.36 41.66 64.52
N GLY A 4 50.20 42.31 64.49
CA GLY A 4 48.94 41.69 64.07
C GLY A 4 48.59 42.17 62.66
N LEU A 5 48.80 41.30 61.66
CA LEU A 5 48.38 41.51 60.27
C LEU A 5 46.89 41.82 60.19
N GLN A 6 46.56 43.03 59.76
CA GLN A 6 45.19 43.39 59.39
C GLN A 6 44.89 42.74 58.03
N ARG A 7 44.19 41.61 58.11
CA ARG A 7 43.78 40.76 56.98
C ARG A 7 42.78 41.54 56.13
N ASN A 8 43.14 41.82 54.87
CA ASN A 8 42.19 42.27 53.86
C ASN A 8 41.27 41.10 53.51
N ASP A 9 40.08 41.06 54.12
CA ASP A 9 39.02 40.15 53.73
C ASP A 9 38.45 40.62 52.38
N THR A 10 38.96 40.02 51.31
CA THR A 10 38.40 40.11 49.98
C THR A 10 37.05 39.37 49.98
N PRO A 11 35.97 39.95 49.44
CA PRO A 11 34.73 39.19 49.28
C PRO A 11 34.99 38.09 48.26
N LEU A 12 35.02 36.85 48.74
CA LEU A 12 35.01 35.65 47.92
C LEU A 12 33.78 35.70 47.03
N ARG A 13 33.97 36.13 45.77
CA ARG A 13 32.99 35.93 44.70
C ARG A 13 32.70 34.43 44.67
N HIS A 14 31.52 34.05 45.11
CA HIS A 14 30.99 32.71 44.88
C HIS A 14 30.88 32.54 43.36
N ARG A 15 31.89 31.90 42.78
CA ARG A 15 31.83 31.36 41.43
C ARG A 15 30.92 30.14 41.54
N PRO A 16 29.76 30.09 40.88
CA PRO A 16 29.08 28.82 40.74
C PRO A 16 30.06 27.89 40.02
N ILE A 17 30.37 26.77 40.66
CA ILE A 17 31.02 25.63 40.03
C ILE A 17 30.16 25.36 38.78
N PRO A 18 30.73 25.38 37.56
CA PRO A 18 29.99 24.92 36.41
C PRO A 18 29.77 23.45 36.69
N GLY A 19 28.58 23.15 37.20
CA GLY A 19 28.12 21.79 37.35
C GLY A 19 28.37 21.13 36.02
N ARG A 20 28.99 19.96 36.06
CA ARG A 20 28.68 18.88 35.14
C ARG A 20 27.18 18.55 35.27
N GLY A 21 26.33 19.53 34.96
CA GLY A 21 25.03 19.26 34.38
C GLY A 21 25.40 18.42 33.18
N HIS A 22 25.02 17.16 33.26
CA HIS A 22 25.08 16.27 32.14
C HIS A 22 24.60 17.09 30.96
N GLN A 23 25.48 17.31 29.98
CA GLN A 23 25.04 17.47 28.62
C GLN A 23 24.23 16.20 28.34
N GLN A 24 22.97 16.20 28.78
CA GLN A 24 21.88 15.86 27.92
C GLN A 24 22.07 16.79 26.74
N ARG A 25 22.99 16.40 25.87
CA ARG A 25 22.83 16.49 24.45
C ARG A 25 21.52 15.73 24.22
N ALA A 26 20.42 16.40 24.54
CA ALA A 26 19.28 16.44 23.67
C ALA A 26 19.91 16.87 22.35
N VAL A 27 20.41 15.88 21.61
CA VAL A 27 20.32 15.92 20.17
C VAL A 27 18.81 15.90 19.96
N GLU A 28 18.18 17.04 20.20
CA GLU A 28 17.05 17.47 19.40
C GLU A 28 17.64 17.43 17.99
N ALA A 29 17.52 16.26 17.36
CA ALA A 29 17.56 16.19 15.92
C ALA A 29 16.56 17.27 15.50
N SER A 30 17.09 18.36 14.93
CA SER A 30 16.30 19.50 14.51
C SER A 30 15.03 18.98 13.84
N PRO A 31 13.82 19.19 14.39
CA PRO A 31 12.57 18.69 13.81
C PRO A 31 12.20 19.38 12.49
N ARG A 32 13.13 20.17 11.95
CA ARG A 32 12.97 21.02 10.77
C ARG A 32 13.95 20.52 9.73
N ASP A 33 13.41 19.80 8.74
CA ASP A 33 13.79 19.82 7.31
C ASP A 33 13.70 18.46 6.62
N GLN A 34 13.39 17.37 7.34
CA GLN A 34 13.27 16.05 6.72
C GLN A 34 11.83 15.78 6.24
N SER A 35 11.47 16.35 5.08
CA SER A 35 10.12 16.24 4.49
C SER A 35 9.83 14.92 3.79
N TRP A 36 10.87 14.17 3.41
CA TRP A 36 10.75 12.97 2.58
C TRP A 36 9.88 11.84 3.17
N PRO A 37 9.88 11.56 4.50
CA PRO A 37 9.06 10.48 5.05
C PRO A 37 7.57 10.78 4.88
N GLY A 38 7.17 12.03 5.17
CA GLY A 38 5.80 12.50 4.96
C GLY A 38 5.37 12.43 3.50
N THR A 39 6.25 12.82 2.57
CA THR A 39 5.99 12.70 1.12
C THR A 39 5.79 11.24 0.70
N LEU A 40 6.60 10.30 1.21
CA LEU A 40 6.45 8.89 0.90
C LEU A 40 5.20 8.26 1.52
N MET A 41 4.79 8.69 2.72
CA MET A 41 3.53 8.27 3.32
C MET A 41 2.34 8.73 2.47
N ALA A 42 2.34 10.01 2.05
CA ALA A 42 1.30 10.52 1.15
C ALA A 42 1.30 9.75 -0.18
N LEU A 43 2.47 9.52 -0.77
CA LEU A 43 2.62 8.74 -1.99
C LEU A 43 2.07 7.33 -1.82
N GLY A 44 2.39 6.64 -0.73
CA GLY A 44 1.88 5.30 -0.44
C GLY A 44 0.35 5.24 -0.40
N ILE A 45 -0.28 6.23 0.25
CA ILE A 45 -1.73 6.35 0.29
C ILE A 45 -2.30 6.52 -1.13
N PHE A 46 -1.80 7.49 -1.91
CA PHE A 46 -2.32 7.77 -3.25
C PHE A 46 -2.08 6.60 -4.21
N VAL A 47 -0.89 6.01 -4.21
CA VAL A 47 -0.55 4.84 -5.02
C VAL A 47 -1.47 3.67 -4.68
N SER A 48 -1.75 3.44 -3.40
CA SER A 48 -2.65 2.37 -2.98
C SER A 48 -4.09 2.62 -3.38
N LEU A 49 -4.58 3.86 -3.28
CA LEU A 49 -5.93 4.20 -3.73
C LEU A 49 -6.09 4.00 -5.24
N ILE A 50 -5.13 4.52 -6.02
CA ILE A 50 -5.13 4.39 -7.48
C ILE A 50 -4.99 2.93 -7.90
N SER A 51 -4.07 2.18 -7.28
CA SER A 51 -3.88 0.76 -7.59
C SER A 51 -5.09 -0.07 -7.21
N PHE A 52 -5.72 0.21 -6.08
CA PHE A 52 -6.96 -0.46 -5.68
C PHE A 52 -8.10 -0.17 -6.66
N TRP A 53 -8.21 1.07 -7.14
CA TRP A 53 -9.22 1.43 -8.13
C TRP A 53 -8.94 0.78 -9.51
N ALA A 54 -7.68 0.79 -9.97
CA ALA A 54 -7.30 0.29 -11.29
C ALA A 54 -7.22 -1.25 -11.38
N VAL A 55 -6.73 -1.90 -10.32
CA VAL A 55 -6.41 -3.35 -10.29
C VAL A 55 -7.26 -4.11 -9.27
N GLY A 56 -7.68 -3.46 -8.18
CA GLY A 56 -8.50 -4.10 -7.15
C GLY A 56 -9.85 -4.58 -7.69
N GLY A 57 -10.44 -3.87 -8.65
CA GLY A 57 -11.64 -4.31 -9.37
C GLY A 57 -11.44 -5.52 -10.28
N ARG A 58 -10.19 -5.83 -10.65
CA ARG A 58 -9.82 -6.93 -11.56
C ARG A 58 -9.28 -8.15 -10.83
N THR A 59 -8.88 -8.02 -9.56
CA THR A 59 -8.35 -9.15 -8.79
C THR A 59 -9.45 -9.76 -7.94
N LEU A 60 -9.73 -11.04 -8.14
CA LEU A 60 -10.71 -11.81 -7.38
C LEU A 60 -10.10 -12.21 -6.03
N ILE A 61 -10.08 -11.26 -5.10
CA ILE A 61 -9.56 -11.40 -3.75
C ILE A 61 -10.52 -10.80 -2.72
N ARG A 62 -10.72 -11.50 -1.60
CA ARG A 62 -11.59 -11.04 -0.51
C ARG A 62 -10.99 -9.83 0.21
N TYR A 63 -11.85 -8.92 0.66
CA TYR A 63 -11.43 -7.79 1.50
C TYR A 63 -10.71 -8.23 2.78
N ALA A 64 -11.15 -9.32 3.41
CA ALA A 64 -10.49 -9.86 4.59
C ALA A 64 -9.04 -10.29 4.30
N GLU A 65 -8.79 -10.89 3.14
CA GLU A 65 -7.45 -11.31 2.73
C GLU A 65 -6.58 -10.12 2.35
N LEU A 66 -7.12 -9.16 1.59
CA LEU A 66 -6.45 -7.89 1.32
C LEU A 66 -6.01 -7.19 2.61
N PHE A 67 -6.90 -7.14 3.61
CA PHE A 67 -6.59 -6.54 4.91
C PHE A 67 -5.51 -7.32 5.65
N ARG A 68 -5.52 -8.67 5.60
CA ARG A 68 -4.46 -9.50 6.20
C ARG A 68 -3.10 -9.24 5.55
N TRP A 69 -3.05 -9.16 4.22
CA TRP A 69 -1.82 -8.83 3.49
C TRP A 69 -1.35 -7.41 3.82
N PHE A 70 -2.26 -6.44 3.82
CA PHE A 70 -1.97 -5.08 4.23
C PHE A 70 -1.36 -5.03 5.63
N ALA A 71 -2.02 -5.64 6.63
CA ALA A 71 -1.56 -5.68 8.00
C ALA A 71 -0.19 -6.37 8.10
N LEU A 72 0.01 -7.50 7.42
CA LEU A 72 1.31 -8.17 7.39
C LEU A 72 2.42 -7.22 6.95
N PHE A 73 2.28 -6.53 5.81
CA PHE A 73 3.32 -5.63 5.30
C PHE A 73 3.44 -4.34 6.09
N ALA A 74 2.34 -3.80 6.62
CA ALA A 74 2.34 -2.61 7.47
C ALA A 74 3.03 -2.85 8.82
N PHE A 75 2.96 -4.06 9.37
CA PHE A 75 3.48 -4.37 10.71
C PHE A 75 4.78 -5.18 10.71
N VAL A 76 5.11 -5.93 9.66
CA VAL A 76 6.35 -6.74 9.62
C VAL A 76 7.60 -5.87 9.76
N GLY A 77 7.59 -4.66 9.18
CA GLY A 77 8.69 -3.70 9.31
C GLY A 77 8.92 -3.20 10.75
N ASN A 78 7.90 -3.29 11.61
CA ASN A 78 7.99 -2.94 13.02
C ASN A 78 8.60 -4.04 13.89
N LEU A 79 8.72 -5.28 13.38
CA LEU A 79 9.43 -6.36 14.07
C LEU A 79 10.96 -6.18 14.03
N LEU A 80 11.46 -5.43 13.04
CA LEU A 80 12.87 -5.07 12.98
C LEU A 80 13.21 -4.14 14.14
N PRO A 81 14.32 -4.39 14.87
CA PRO A 81 14.71 -3.54 15.99
C PRO A 81 14.84 -2.08 15.55
N TYR A 82 14.02 -1.19 16.13
CA TYR A 82 14.03 0.24 15.83
C TYR A 82 15.45 0.86 15.90
N ALA A 83 16.29 0.34 16.81
CA ALA A 83 17.68 0.75 16.95
C ALA A 83 18.56 0.50 15.71
N ARG A 84 18.20 -0.44 14.83
CA ARG A 84 18.96 -0.79 13.62
C ARG A 84 18.47 -0.08 12.37
N SER A 85 17.17 0.23 12.30
CA SER A 85 16.53 0.76 11.08
C SER A 85 15.99 2.18 11.27
N GLY A 86 15.13 2.41 12.28
CA GLY A 86 14.50 3.72 12.50
C GLY A 86 15.49 4.80 12.94
N LEU A 87 16.41 4.48 13.86
CA LEU A 87 17.46 5.43 14.30
C LEU A 87 18.45 5.80 13.18
N ARG A 88 18.68 4.92 12.20
CA ARG A 88 19.56 5.21 11.06
C ARG A 88 18.93 6.16 10.06
N LEU A 89 17.61 6.16 9.98
CA LEU A 89 16.85 7.04 9.08
C LEU A 89 16.54 8.40 9.73
N GLY A 90 16.97 8.61 10.98
CA GLY A 90 16.72 9.85 11.72
C GLY A 90 15.27 10.01 12.17
N MET A 91 14.45 8.96 12.08
CA MET A 91 13.02 9.02 12.31
C MET A 91 12.67 8.74 13.76
N GLU A 92 11.68 9.44 14.31
CA GLU A 92 11.14 9.10 15.63
C GLU A 92 10.42 7.75 15.62
N ARG A 93 10.21 7.15 16.80
CA ARG A 93 9.54 5.84 16.91
C ARG A 93 8.12 5.84 16.32
N LEU A 94 7.37 6.91 16.55
CA LEU A 94 6.03 7.07 16.00
C LEU A 94 6.07 7.28 14.49
N GLU A 95 7.01 8.08 14.01
CA GLU A 95 7.18 8.34 12.58
C GLU A 95 7.58 7.07 11.83
N TRP A 96 8.47 6.25 12.39
CA TRP A 96 8.81 4.93 11.87
C TRP A 96 7.60 4.00 11.78
N PHE A 97 6.75 4.02 12.81
CA PHE A 97 5.51 3.25 12.81
C PHE A 97 4.56 3.70 11.68
N LEU A 98 4.32 5.01 11.58
CA LEU A 98 3.48 5.60 10.53
C LEU A 98 4.06 5.36 9.13
N PHE A 99 5.38 5.40 8.98
CA PHE A 99 6.04 5.11 7.72
C PHE A 99 5.77 3.69 7.24
N ASN A 100 5.88 2.69 8.13
CA ASN A 100 5.57 1.32 7.77
C ASN A 100 4.08 1.15 7.41
N LEU A 101 3.20 1.81 8.17
CA LEU A 101 1.75 1.74 7.97
C LEU A 101 1.26 2.44 6.70
N LEU A 102 1.81 3.62 6.38
CA LEU A 102 1.31 4.52 5.34
C LEU A 102 2.15 4.54 4.06
N ALA A 103 3.42 4.15 4.13
CA ALA A 103 4.28 4.03 2.96
C ALA A 103 4.53 2.55 2.62
N VAL A 104 5.21 1.81 3.50
CA VAL A 104 5.72 0.46 3.17
C VAL A 104 4.58 -0.51 2.87
N GLY A 105 3.62 -0.65 3.78
CA GLY A 105 2.47 -1.54 3.60
C GLY A 105 1.69 -1.26 2.30
N PRO A 106 1.18 -0.03 2.09
CA PRO A 106 0.46 0.37 0.88
C PRO A 106 1.26 0.16 -0.41
N LEU A 107 2.54 0.53 -0.43
CA LEU A 107 3.38 0.39 -1.63
C LEU A 107 3.66 -1.06 -1.97
N VAL A 108 4.01 -1.88 -0.99
CA VAL A 108 4.28 -3.32 -1.20
C VAL A 108 3.01 -4.03 -1.65
N LEU A 109 1.86 -3.75 -1.00
CA LEU A 109 0.58 -4.34 -1.40
C LEU A 109 0.20 -3.94 -2.83
N SER A 110 0.36 -2.67 -3.18
CA SER A 110 0.09 -2.16 -4.53
C SER A 110 0.96 -2.86 -5.56
N LEU A 111 2.26 -2.97 -5.30
CA LEU A 111 3.19 -3.67 -6.17
C LEU A 111 2.77 -5.13 -6.38
N LEU A 112 2.40 -5.83 -5.30
CA LEU A 112 1.96 -7.22 -5.38
C LEU A 112 0.68 -7.40 -6.19
N LEU A 113 -0.30 -6.49 -6.04
CA LEU A 113 -1.51 -6.51 -6.86
C LEU A 113 -1.20 -6.34 -8.35
N TRP A 114 -0.32 -5.40 -8.69
CA TRP A 114 0.14 -5.19 -10.07
C TRP A 114 0.90 -6.41 -10.60
N LEU A 115 1.80 -6.99 -9.81
CA LEU A 115 2.52 -8.20 -10.20
C LEU A 115 1.55 -9.37 -10.46
N ASN A 116 0.54 -9.54 -9.62
CA ASN A 116 -0.49 -10.55 -9.81
C ASN A 116 -1.30 -10.35 -11.10
N LEU A 117 -1.57 -9.09 -11.46
CA LEU A 117 -2.28 -8.75 -12.70
C LEU A 117 -1.41 -8.81 -13.95
N ILE A 118 -0.12 -8.48 -13.89
CA ILE A 118 0.75 -8.44 -15.08
C ILE A 118 1.30 -9.84 -15.38
N PHE A 119 1.69 -10.56 -14.34
CA PHE A 119 2.25 -11.90 -14.46
C PHE A 119 1.17 -12.92 -14.13
N HIS A 120 0.42 -13.33 -15.15
CA HIS A 120 -0.59 -14.37 -15.06
C HIS A 120 -0.35 -15.52 -16.03
N GLY A 121 -0.97 -16.65 -15.74
CA GLY A 121 -1.00 -17.83 -16.58
C GLY A 121 -1.88 -17.65 -17.84
N PRO A 122 -2.18 -18.76 -18.55
CA PRO A 122 -2.97 -18.72 -19.78
C PRO A 122 -4.38 -18.20 -19.51
N GLU A 123 -4.85 -17.32 -20.38
CA GLU A 123 -6.17 -16.72 -20.30
C GLU A 123 -7.26 -17.70 -20.72
N ARG A 124 -8.38 -17.69 -19.99
CA ARG A 124 -9.59 -18.43 -20.30
C ARG A 124 -10.69 -17.42 -20.55
N PHE A 125 -11.31 -17.53 -21.71
CA PHE A 125 -12.39 -16.64 -22.09
C PHE A 125 -13.73 -17.32 -21.85
N VAL A 126 -14.63 -16.57 -21.22
CA VAL A 126 -16.01 -16.97 -20.99
C VAL A 126 -16.95 -15.84 -21.39
N ILE A 127 -18.14 -16.19 -21.87
CA ILE A 127 -19.20 -15.23 -22.17
C ILE A 127 -20.22 -15.29 -21.05
N THR A 128 -20.65 -14.13 -20.58
CA THR A 128 -21.76 -14.01 -19.65
C THR A 128 -22.84 -13.06 -20.19
N PRO A 129 -24.13 -13.36 -19.97
CA PRO A 129 -25.22 -12.40 -20.24
C PRO A 129 -25.25 -11.26 -19.21
N TYR A 130 -24.38 -11.27 -18.20
CA TYR A 130 -24.31 -10.22 -17.18
C TYR A 130 -24.04 -8.86 -17.81
N ALA A 131 -24.89 -7.88 -17.50
CA ALA A 131 -24.84 -6.53 -18.09
C ALA A 131 -24.18 -5.48 -17.18
N GLY A 132 -23.81 -5.84 -15.95
CA GLY A 132 -23.23 -4.93 -14.97
C GLY A 132 -21.79 -4.53 -15.27
N GLY A 133 -21.27 -3.55 -14.54
CA GLY A 133 -19.88 -3.11 -14.65
C GLY A 133 -18.89 -4.08 -14.00
N ILE A 134 -17.59 -3.91 -14.26
CA ILE A 134 -16.54 -4.77 -13.67
C ILE A 134 -16.52 -4.72 -12.13
N MET A 135 -16.88 -3.58 -11.53
CA MET A 135 -16.95 -3.46 -10.07
C MET A 135 -18.17 -4.20 -9.50
N GLU A 136 -19.30 -4.20 -10.22
CA GLU A 136 -20.49 -4.94 -9.82
C GLU A 136 -20.27 -6.45 -9.97
N LEU A 137 -19.56 -6.87 -11.03
CA LEU A 137 -19.11 -8.25 -11.21
C LEU A 137 -18.25 -8.71 -10.03
N ARG A 138 -17.32 -7.87 -9.58
CA ARG A 138 -16.50 -8.17 -8.40
C ARG A 138 -17.36 -8.27 -7.14
N THR A 139 -18.33 -7.37 -6.94
CA THR A 139 -19.25 -7.44 -5.80
C THR A 139 -20.06 -8.74 -5.84
N TYR A 140 -20.56 -9.13 -7.01
CA TYR A 140 -21.26 -10.40 -7.20
C TYR A 140 -20.38 -11.59 -6.80
N TRP A 141 -19.14 -11.62 -7.28
CA TRP A 141 -18.18 -12.67 -6.91
C TRP A 141 -17.87 -12.68 -5.41
N MET A 142 -17.79 -11.52 -4.78
CA MET A 142 -17.58 -11.40 -3.33
C MET A 142 -18.72 -11.99 -2.51
N GLU A 143 -19.95 -11.97 -3.04
CA GLU A 143 -21.15 -12.48 -2.38
C GLU A 143 -21.39 -13.97 -2.65
N GLN A 144 -21.17 -14.40 -3.90
CA GLN A 144 -21.51 -15.75 -4.36
C GLN A 144 -20.31 -16.70 -4.44
N GLU A 145 -19.09 -16.16 -4.34
CA GLU A 145 -17.81 -16.88 -4.50
C GLU A 145 -17.62 -17.54 -5.88
N GLU A 146 -18.52 -17.27 -6.81
CA GLU A 146 -18.52 -17.77 -8.18
C GLU A 146 -18.76 -16.62 -9.16
N LEU A 147 -18.20 -16.76 -10.38
CA LEU A 147 -18.54 -15.84 -11.46
C LEU A 147 -19.97 -16.09 -11.93
N PRO A 148 -20.67 -15.07 -12.48
CA PRO A 148 -22.00 -15.25 -13.03
C PRO A 148 -22.03 -16.38 -14.06
N ALA A 149 -23.20 -16.98 -14.25
CA ALA A 149 -23.43 -18.04 -15.24
C ALA A 149 -22.76 -17.65 -16.57
N SER A 150 -21.80 -18.49 -16.97
CA SER A 150 -20.94 -18.20 -18.10
C SER A 150 -20.67 -19.46 -18.92
N GLN A 151 -20.45 -19.26 -20.21
CA GLN A 151 -20.19 -20.34 -21.16
C GLN A 151 -18.77 -20.17 -21.72
N ALA A 152 -18.03 -21.28 -21.79
CA ALA A 152 -16.67 -21.27 -22.34
C ALA A 152 -16.69 -20.84 -23.81
N LEU A 153 -15.69 -20.03 -24.21
CA LEU A 153 -15.50 -19.65 -25.60
C LEU A 153 -15.11 -20.87 -26.43
N GLY A 154 -16.00 -21.30 -27.34
CA GLY A 154 -15.66 -22.27 -28.39
C GLY A 154 -15.11 -21.62 -29.66
N THR A 155 -15.32 -20.32 -29.83
CA THR A 155 -14.94 -19.53 -31.00
C THR A 155 -13.91 -18.46 -30.64
N PRO A 156 -13.06 -18.02 -31.57
CA PRO A 156 -12.07 -16.97 -31.30
C PRO A 156 -12.76 -15.64 -30.94
N LEU A 157 -12.17 -14.90 -29.98
CA LEU A 157 -12.70 -13.64 -29.43
C LEU A 157 -13.07 -12.62 -30.50
N GLU A 158 -12.22 -12.45 -31.51
CA GLU A 158 -12.43 -11.47 -32.59
C GLU A 158 -13.71 -11.74 -33.39
N ALA A 159 -14.02 -13.03 -33.66
CA ALA A 159 -15.23 -13.41 -34.37
C ALA A 159 -16.50 -13.13 -33.56
N LEU A 160 -16.43 -13.29 -32.23
CA LEU A 160 -17.53 -13.01 -31.31
C LEU A 160 -17.81 -11.53 -31.13
N LEU A 161 -16.75 -10.70 -31.11
CA LEU A 161 -16.89 -9.25 -31.03
C LEU A 161 -17.47 -8.68 -32.34
N ALA A 162 -17.10 -9.26 -33.49
CA ALA A 162 -17.61 -8.83 -34.79
C ALA A 162 -19.07 -9.25 -35.05
N ALA A 163 -19.47 -10.43 -34.60
CA ALA A 163 -20.82 -10.97 -34.79
C ALA A 163 -21.33 -11.64 -33.51
N PRO A 164 -21.86 -10.86 -32.54
CA PRO A 164 -22.33 -11.41 -31.29
C PRO A 164 -23.56 -12.33 -31.53
N PRO A 165 -23.61 -13.52 -30.92
CA PRO A 165 -24.73 -14.44 -31.07
C PRO A 165 -26.06 -13.84 -30.56
N PRO A 166 -27.18 -14.13 -31.23
CA PRO A 166 -28.49 -13.61 -30.85
C PRO A 166 -28.87 -14.08 -29.44
N GLY A 167 -29.24 -13.14 -28.56
CA GLY A 167 -29.54 -13.40 -27.14
C GLY A 167 -28.41 -13.05 -26.15
N LEU A 168 -27.22 -12.73 -26.65
CA LEU A 168 -26.07 -12.28 -25.83
C LEU A 168 -25.71 -10.80 -26.03
N VAL A 169 -26.53 -10.07 -26.78
CA VAL A 169 -26.39 -8.62 -27.00
C VAL A 169 -26.56 -7.88 -25.68
N GLY A 170 -25.55 -7.11 -25.28
CA GLY A 170 -25.49 -6.41 -23.99
C GLY A 170 -24.78 -7.17 -22.86
N GLY A 171 -24.41 -8.44 -23.08
CA GLY A 171 -23.56 -9.23 -22.17
C GLY A 171 -22.09 -8.84 -22.28
N HIS A 172 -21.22 -9.61 -21.60
CA HIS A 172 -19.77 -9.36 -21.58
C HIS A 172 -18.96 -10.61 -21.89
N VAL A 173 -17.84 -10.42 -22.57
CA VAL A 173 -16.73 -11.38 -22.61
C VAL A 173 -15.78 -11.08 -21.46
N ILE A 174 -15.52 -12.10 -20.66
CA ILE A 174 -14.61 -12.06 -19.52
C ILE A 174 -13.41 -12.94 -19.85
N GLY A 175 -12.22 -12.38 -19.82
CA GLY A 175 -10.97 -13.12 -19.80
C GLY A 175 -10.49 -13.25 -18.37
N THR A 176 -10.34 -14.48 -17.87
CA THR A 176 -9.76 -14.74 -16.55
C THR A 176 -8.46 -15.50 -16.65
N ALA A 177 -7.55 -15.24 -15.72
CA ALA A 177 -6.27 -15.92 -15.65
C ALA A 177 -5.83 -16.10 -14.19
N GLN A 178 -5.02 -17.11 -13.94
CA GLN A 178 -4.42 -17.32 -12.62
C GLN A 178 -3.20 -16.40 -12.48
N GLY A 179 -3.25 -15.44 -11.56
CA GLY A 179 -2.11 -14.55 -11.27
C GLY A 179 -0.98 -15.25 -10.52
N VAL A 180 0.23 -14.69 -10.56
CA VAL A 180 1.45 -15.26 -9.95
C VAL A 180 1.36 -15.42 -8.43
N LEU A 181 0.53 -14.63 -7.75
CA LEU A 181 0.30 -14.75 -6.30
C LEU A 181 -0.79 -15.77 -5.97
N GLY A 182 -1.33 -16.48 -6.96
CA GLY A 182 -2.36 -17.49 -6.78
C GLY A 182 -3.79 -16.94 -6.73
N TYR A 183 -3.97 -15.66 -7.04
CA TYR A 183 -5.29 -15.03 -7.14
C TYR A 183 -5.74 -14.92 -8.59
N GLU A 184 -6.99 -15.28 -8.87
CA GLU A 184 -7.58 -15.14 -10.20
C GLU A 184 -7.76 -13.64 -10.54
N VAL A 185 -7.48 -13.29 -11.79
CA VAL A 185 -7.55 -11.93 -12.29
C VAL A 185 -8.40 -11.86 -13.56
N ILE A 186 -9.15 -10.77 -13.70
CA ILE A 186 -9.91 -10.42 -14.89
C ILE A 186 -9.01 -9.56 -15.77
N THR A 187 -8.49 -10.16 -16.84
CA THR A 187 -7.59 -9.50 -17.80
C THR A 187 -8.37 -8.75 -18.87
N THR A 188 -9.50 -9.33 -19.30
CA THR A 188 -10.38 -8.76 -20.33
C THR A 188 -11.80 -8.63 -19.80
N TYR A 189 -12.42 -7.47 -20.01
CA TYR A 189 -13.84 -7.25 -19.74
C TYR A 189 -14.43 -6.37 -20.84
N GLN A 190 -15.07 -6.99 -21.84
CA GLN A 190 -15.58 -6.28 -23.03
C GLN A 190 -17.05 -6.55 -23.25
N ARG A 191 -17.82 -5.52 -23.58
CA ARG A 191 -19.26 -5.62 -23.81
C ARG A 191 -19.55 -6.10 -25.24
N LEU A 192 -20.43 -7.09 -25.36
CA LEU A 192 -20.87 -7.63 -26.64
C LEU A 192 -21.96 -6.74 -27.26
N GLY A 193 -21.77 -6.34 -28.52
CA GLY A 193 -22.72 -5.52 -29.26
C GLY A 193 -22.68 -4.02 -28.94
N ALA A 194 -21.64 -3.55 -28.23
CA ALA A 194 -21.34 -2.12 -28.22
C ALA A 194 -20.78 -1.77 -29.61
N SER A 195 -21.53 -0.99 -30.39
CA SER A 195 -20.99 -0.35 -31.58
C SER A 195 -19.76 0.44 -31.18
N VAL A 196 -18.64 0.21 -31.86
CA VAL A 196 -17.50 1.12 -31.83
C VAL A 196 -17.99 2.40 -32.50
N GLU A 197 -18.43 3.37 -31.70
CA GLU A 197 -18.53 4.77 -32.13
C GLU A 197 -17.18 5.47 -31.94
#